data_AF-A0A536W889-F1
#
_entry.id   AF-A0A536W889-F1
#
_cell.length_a   1.000
_cell.length_b   1.000
_cell.length_c   1.000
_cell.angle_alpha   90.00
_cell.angle_beta   90.00
_cell.angle_gamma   90.00
#
_symmetry.space_group_name_H-M   'P 1'
#
loop_
_entity.id
_entity.type
_entity.pdbx_description
1 polymer ?
#
loop_
_entity_poly.entity_id
_entity_poly.type
_entity_poly.pdbx_seq_one_letter_code
_entity_poly.pdbx_strand_id
1 'polypeptide(L)'
;GEPVPYLARLDMTWLKSLRLHWDAVNYQWQRGVVGFNLERQRDLLRDFGLGGARPWQLVALVAAVAFAWGLAILGFARARHARSDPAVALWSRLCRRLGRAGLPRRTDEGPLAYARRAASRWPQWSELLQRIGETYAALRYGPDDGARDQRIAALRKSIAALPRGRTMRS
;
A
#
# COMPACT_ATOMS: atom_id res chain seq x y z
N GLY A 1 -32.41 -64.85 26.58
CA GLY A 1 -32.18 -64.12 25.32
C GLY A 1 -31.88 -62.69 25.68
N GLU A 2 -30.60 -62.38 25.83
CA GLU A 2 -30.13 -61.06 26.27
C GLU A 2 -30.37 -60.02 25.16
N PRO A 3 -31.06 -58.91 25.43
CA PRO A 3 -31.36 -57.90 24.42
C PRO A 3 -30.09 -57.15 24.04
N VAL A 4 -29.62 -57.37 22.81
CA VAL A 4 -28.52 -56.63 22.19
C VAL A 4 -28.82 -55.11 22.29
N PRO A 5 -27.95 -54.31 22.94
CA PRO A 5 -28.24 -52.93 23.27
C PRO A 5 -28.56 -52.09 22.03
N TYR A 6 -29.69 -51.38 22.08
CA TYR A 6 -30.19 -50.49 21.02
C TYR A 6 -29.16 -49.44 20.56
N LEU A 7 -28.22 -49.07 21.44
CA LEU A 7 -27.13 -48.14 21.16
C LEU A 7 -26.14 -48.67 20.10
N ALA A 8 -25.89 -49.99 20.05
CA ALA A 8 -25.01 -50.58 19.04
C ALA A 8 -25.63 -50.55 17.63
N ARG A 9 -26.96 -50.58 17.52
CA ARG A 9 -27.66 -50.48 16.22
C ARG A 9 -27.67 -49.06 15.70
N LEU A 10 -27.83 -48.07 16.58
CA LEU A 10 -27.74 -46.67 16.21
C LEU A 10 -26.32 -46.34 15.73
N ASP A 11 -25.31 -46.81 16.47
CA ASP A 11 -23.90 -46.62 16.11
C ASP A 11 -23.56 -47.13 14.71
N MET A 12 -24.00 -48.34 14.38
CA MET A 12 -23.75 -48.91 13.06
C MET A 12 -24.56 -48.26 11.93
N THR A 13 -25.69 -47.61 12.22
CA THR A 13 -26.54 -47.01 11.19
C THR A 13 -26.05 -45.62 10.79
N TRP A 14 -25.59 -44.80 11.75
CA TRP A 14 -25.02 -43.48 11.43
C TRP A 14 -23.65 -43.58 10.76
N LEU A 15 -22.81 -44.55 11.17
CA LEU A 15 -21.52 -44.81 10.50
C LEU A 15 -21.72 -45.31 9.05
N LYS A 16 -22.74 -46.14 8.81
CA LYS A 16 -23.09 -46.59 7.44
C LYS A 16 -23.64 -45.44 6.60
N SER A 17 -24.50 -44.60 7.16
CA SER A 17 -25.05 -43.45 6.40
C SER A 17 -23.98 -42.41 6.09
N LEU A 18 -23.05 -42.12 7.02
CA LEU A 18 -21.93 -41.21 6.75
C LEU A 18 -21.03 -41.72 5.62
N ARG A 19 -20.76 -43.03 5.61
CA ARG A 19 -19.95 -43.69 4.58
C ARG A 19 -20.64 -43.65 3.21
N LEU A 20 -21.96 -43.84 3.16
CA LEU A 20 -22.73 -43.76 1.91
C LEU A 20 -22.78 -42.33 1.34
N HIS A 21 -22.89 -41.32 2.20
CA HIS A 21 -22.80 -39.91 1.77
C HIS A 21 -21.39 -39.56 1.29
N TRP A 22 -20.36 -40.08 1.96
CA TRP A 22 -18.97 -39.90 1.54
C TRP A 22 -18.68 -40.56 0.19
N ASP A 23 -19.20 -41.77 -0.04
CA ASP A 23 -19.09 -42.47 -1.32
C ASP A 23 -19.85 -41.73 -2.44
N ALA A 24 -21.00 -41.11 -2.15
CA ALA A 24 -21.74 -40.29 -3.12
C ALA A 24 -20.97 -39.01 -3.50
N VAL A 25 -20.33 -38.35 -2.53
CA VAL A 25 -19.45 -37.20 -2.76
C VAL A 25 -18.22 -37.62 -3.56
N ASN A 26 -17.63 -38.77 -3.23
CA ASN A 26 -16.47 -39.29 -3.95
C ASN A 26 -16.83 -39.66 -5.40
N TYR A 27 -17.98 -40.28 -5.65
CA TYR A 27 -18.47 -40.56 -7.00
C TYR A 27 -18.79 -39.30 -7.82
N GLN A 28 -19.27 -38.23 -7.19
CA GLN A 28 -19.46 -36.94 -7.86
C GLN A 28 -18.12 -36.25 -8.15
N TRP A 29 -17.19 -36.31 -7.21
CA TRP A 29 -15.82 -35.81 -7.39
C TRP A 29 -15.08 -36.57 -8.49
N GLN A 30 -15.17 -37.90 -8.53
CA GLN A 30 -14.56 -38.72 -9.58
C GLN A 30 -15.16 -38.41 -10.95
N ARG A 31 -16.48 -38.21 -11.07
CA ARG A 31 -17.10 -37.73 -12.32
C ARG A 31 -16.73 -36.29 -12.67
N GLY A 32 -16.51 -35.43 -11.68
CA GLY A 32 -16.10 -34.05 -11.87
C GLY A 32 -14.63 -33.89 -12.29
N VAL A 33 -13.75 -34.75 -11.76
CA VAL A 33 -12.30 -34.68 -11.98
C VAL A 33 -11.86 -35.54 -13.17
N VAL A 34 -12.51 -36.68 -13.43
CA VAL A 34 -12.20 -37.53 -14.61
C VAL A 34 -12.91 -37.03 -15.88
N GLY A 35 -13.94 -36.18 -15.73
CA GLY A 35 -14.65 -35.52 -16.83
C GLY A 35 -14.15 -34.11 -17.13
N PHE A 36 -12.84 -33.82 -17.02
CA PHE A 36 -12.23 -32.60 -17.58
C PHE A 36 -12.22 -32.69 -19.12
N ASN A 37 -13.40 -32.77 -19.71
CA ASN A 37 -13.64 -32.71 -21.14
C ASN A 37 -13.52 -31.24 -21.55
N LEU A 38 -12.71 -30.96 -22.57
CA LEU A 38 -12.55 -29.64 -23.21
C LEU A 38 -13.89 -28.93 -23.50
N GLU A 39 -14.99 -29.67 -23.58
CA GLU A 39 -16.34 -29.17 -23.80
C GLU A 39 -16.86 -28.24 -22.69
N ARG A 40 -16.61 -28.52 -21.39
CA ARG A 40 -17.05 -27.60 -20.32
C ARG A 40 -16.30 -26.28 -20.32
N GLN A 41 -15.04 -26.29 -20.73
CA GLN A 41 -14.27 -25.06 -20.93
C GLN A 41 -14.93 -24.17 -22.00
N ARG A 42 -15.47 -24.78 -23.06
CA ARG A 42 -16.17 -24.08 -24.14
C ARG A 42 -17.52 -23.53 -23.71
N ASP A 43 -18.28 -24.25 -22.89
CA ASP A 43 -19.60 -23.79 -22.42
C ASP A 43 -19.49 -22.63 -21.43
N LEU A 44 -18.52 -22.66 -20.51
CA LEU A 44 -18.24 -21.51 -19.62
C LEU A 44 -17.80 -20.26 -20.39
N LEU A 45 -16.95 -20.44 -21.41
CA LEU A 45 -16.56 -19.34 -22.30
C LEU A 45 -17.76 -18.79 -23.08
N ARG A 46 -18.70 -19.66 -23.45
CA ARG A 46 -19.90 -19.29 -24.20
C ARG A 46 -20.91 -18.53 -23.35
N ASP A 47 -21.07 -18.88 -22.07
CA ASP A 47 -21.90 -18.14 -21.11
C ASP A 47 -21.36 -16.73 -20.83
N PHE A 48 -20.04 -16.54 -20.91
CA PHE A 48 -19.38 -15.22 -20.85
C PHE A 48 -19.37 -14.46 -22.20
N GLY A 49 -20.02 -14.97 -23.25
CA GLY A 49 -20.06 -14.35 -24.58
C GLY A 49 -18.77 -14.50 -25.40
N LEU A 50 -17.82 -15.31 -24.93
CA LEU A 50 -16.52 -15.59 -25.56
C LEU A 50 -16.48 -16.94 -26.29
N GLY A 51 -17.63 -17.58 -26.51
CA GLY A 51 -17.72 -18.91 -27.13
C GLY A 51 -17.20 -19.00 -28.58
N GLY A 52 -17.01 -17.86 -29.25
CA GLY A 52 -16.37 -17.76 -30.58
C GLY A 52 -14.94 -17.21 -30.55
N ALA A 53 -14.38 -16.94 -29.37
CA ALA A 53 -13.05 -16.36 -29.23
C ALA A 53 -11.98 -17.41 -29.53
N ARG A 54 -11.04 -17.05 -30.41
CA ARG A 54 -9.87 -17.88 -30.70
C ARG A 54 -8.96 -17.92 -29.46
N PRO A 55 -8.21 -19.01 -29.22
CA PRO A 55 -7.36 -19.15 -28.04
C PRO A 55 -6.39 -17.97 -27.81
N TRP A 56 -5.87 -17.36 -28.87
CA TRP A 56 -4.98 -16.19 -28.78
C TRP A 56 -5.69 -14.92 -28.27
N GLN A 57 -7.00 -14.77 -28.52
CA GLN A 57 -7.79 -13.64 -28.04
C GLN A 57 -8.00 -13.73 -26.52
N LEU A 58 -8.14 -14.96 -25.99
CA LEU A 58 -8.21 -15.20 -24.55
C LEU A 58 -6.87 -14.89 -23.88
N VAL A 59 -5.75 -15.33 -24.48
CA VAL A 59 -4.41 -14.99 -24.00
C VAL A 59 -4.18 -13.48 -24.01
N ALA A 60 -4.59 -12.79 -25.08
CA ALA A 60 -4.48 -11.33 -25.18
C ALA A 60 -5.33 -10.61 -24.13
N LEU A 61 -6.55 -11.10 -23.87
CA LEU A 61 -7.43 -10.55 -22.84
C LEU A 61 -6.81 -10.70 -21.44
N VAL A 62 -6.33 -11.90 -21.11
CA VAL A 62 -5.66 -12.17 -19.82
C VAL A 62 -4.41 -11.31 -19.67
N ALA A 63 -3.60 -11.19 -20.71
CA ALA A 63 -2.41 -10.33 -20.71
C ALA A 63 -2.79 -8.86 -20.50
N ALA A 64 -3.84 -8.37 -21.16
CA ALA A 64 -4.32 -7.00 -21.01
C ALA A 64 -4.83 -6.72 -19.59
N VAL A 65 -5.58 -7.64 -19.00
CA VAL A 65 -6.06 -7.54 -17.61
C VAL A 65 -4.90 -7.56 -16.62
N ALA A 66 -3.94 -8.48 -16.78
CA ALA A 66 -2.76 -8.57 -15.94
C ALA A 66 -1.91 -7.29 -16.04
N PHE A 67 -1.75 -6.74 -17.24
CA PHE A 67 -1.04 -5.49 -17.47
C PHE A 67 -1.75 -4.29 -16.84
N ALA A 68 -3.07 -4.18 -17.03
CA ALA A 68 -3.88 -3.13 -16.40
C ALA A 68 -3.84 -3.22 -14.87
N TRP A 69 -3.86 -4.42 -14.30
CA TRP A 69 -3.73 -4.64 -12.86
C TRP A 69 -2.32 -4.28 -12.36
N GLY A 70 -1.27 -4.65 -13.10
CA GLY A 70 0.10 -4.22 -12.82
C GLY A 70 0.23 -2.69 -12.80
N LEU A 71 -0.35 -2.01 -13.80
CA LEU A 71 -0.42 -0.55 -13.83
C LEU A 71 -1.23 0.03 -12.67
N ALA A 72 -2.33 -0.61 -12.27
CA ALA A 72 -3.13 -0.17 -11.13
C ALA A 72 -2.37 -0.31 -9.81
N ILE A 73 -1.61 -1.40 -9.60
CA ILE A 73 -0.77 -1.61 -8.42
C ILE A 73 0.36 -0.59 -8.38
N LEU A 74 1.06 -0.40 -9.51
CA LEU A 74 2.12 0.60 -9.63
C LEU A 74 1.56 2.01 -9.43
N GLY A 75 0.41 2.33 -10.02
CA GLY A 75 -0.29 3.59 -9.87
C GLY A 75 -0.74 3.83 -8.43
N PHE A 76 -1.25 2.80 -7.74
CA PHE A 76 -1.65 2.88 -6.33
C PHE A 76 -0.44 3.06 -5.42
N ALA A 77 0.63 2.29 -5.60
CA ALA A 77 1.88 2.46 -4.84
C ALA A 77 2.50 3.84 -5.08
N ARG A 78 2.51 4.30 -6.34
CA ARG A 78 2.97 5.64 -6.72
C ARG A 78 2.08 6.71 -6.11
N ALA A 79 0.75 6.58 -6.11
CA ALA A 79 -0.19 7.52 -5.50
C ALA A 79 -0.08 7.53 -3.97
N ARG A 80 0.18 6.38 -3.34
CA ARG A 80 0.40 6.25 -1.90
C ARG A 80 1.74 6.85 -1.47
N HIS A 81 2.76 6.84 -2.35
CA HIS A 81 4.00 7.60 -2.19
C HIS A 81 3.90 9.07 -2.64
N ALA A 82 3.03 9.38 -3.62
CA ALA A 82 2.81 10.71 -4.18
C ALA A 82 1.77 11.52 -3.40
N ARG A 83 1.11 10.92 -2.40
CA ARG A 83 0.74 11.62 -1.15
C ARG A 83 2.06 12.12 -0.55
N SER A 84 2.56 13.21 -1.13
CA SER A 84 3.80 13.87 -0.74
C SER A 84 3.71 14.10 0.74
N ASP A 85 4.55 13.39 1.50
CA ASP A 85 4.66 13.55 2.94
C ASP A 85 4.65 15.06 3.23
N PRO A 86 3.61 15.59 3.90
CA PRO A 86 3.43 17.03 4.05
C PRO A 86 4.67 17.69 4.67
N ALA A 87 5.40 16.96 5.50
CA ALA A 87 6.68 17.37 6.07
C ALA A 87 7.75 17.62 4.99
N VAL A 88 7.91 16.68 4.04
CA VAL A 88 8.87 16.79 2.92
C VAL A 88 8.49 17.93 1.97
N ALA A 89 7.20 18.11 1.71
CA ALA A 89 6.72 19.24 0.90
C ALA A 89 7.01 20.59 1.56
N LEU A 90 6.80 20.71 2.88
CA LEU A 90 7.12 21.92 3.64
C LEU A 90 8.63 22.19 3.67
N TRP A 91 9.43 21.15 3.95
CA TRP A 91 10.88 21.25 4.01
C TRP A 91 11.51 21.64 2.66
N SER A 92 11.07 21.03 1.56
CA SER A 92 11.54 21.38 0.22
C SER A 92 11.19 22.82 -0.16
N ARG A 93 10.00 23.31 0.22
CA ARG A 93 9.62 24.73 0.03
C ARG A 93 10.55 25.66 0.79
N LEU A 94 10.89 25.34 2.04
CA LEU A 94 11.87 26.10 2.81
C LEU A 94 13.25 26.08 2.15
N CYS A 95 13.75 24.90 1.76
CA CYS A 95 15.06 24.77 1.11
C CYS A 95 15.15 25.62 -0.16
N ARG A 96 14.12 25.62 -1.00
CA ARG A 96 14.07 26.49 -2.20
C ARG A 96 14.03 27.98 -1.83
N ARG A 97 13.30 28.36 -0.78
CA ARG A 97 13.21 29.76 -0.30
C ARG A 97 14.58 30.26 0.15
N LEU A 98 15.29 29.47 0.95
CA LEU A 98 16.64 29.78 1.43
C LEU A 98 17.67 29.73 0.29
N GLY A 99 17.53 28.79 -0.65
CA GLY A 99 18.34 28.73 -1.86
C GLY A 99 18.24 29.98 -2.72
N ARG A 100 17.01 30.50 -2.92
CA ARG A 100 16.78 31.78 -3.61
C ARG A 100 17.37 32.98 -2.85
N ALA A 101 17.49 32.87 -1.52
CA ALA A 101 18.12 33.85 -0.65
C ALA A 101 19.66 33.73 -0.61
N GLY A 102 20.26 32.80 -1.34
CA GLY A 102 21.71 32.65 -1.46
C GLY A 102 22.31 31.49 -0.65
N LEU A 103 21.49 30.66 0.00
CA LEU A 103 21.97 29.47 0.72
C LEU A 103 21.30 28.20 0.18
N PRO A 104 21.77 27.63 -0.95
CA PRO A 104 21.24 26.36 -1.44
C PRO A 104 21.60 25.22 -0.49
N ARG A 105 20.73 24.21 -0.41
CA ARG A 105 21.00 22.96 0.30
C ARG A 105 21.88 22.06 -0.56
N ARG A 106 22.91 21.45 0.03
CA ARG A 106 23.76 20.47 -0.65
C ARG A 106 23.14 19.06 -0.60
N THR A 107 23.48 18.20 -1.55
CA THR A 107 22.95 16.83 -1.64
C THR A 107 23.47 15.93 -0.52
N ASP A 108 24.70 16.15 -0.08
CA ASP A 108 25.38 15.47 1.03
C ASP A 108 24.96 15.97 2.41
N GLU A 109 24.08 16.98 2.47
CA GLU A 109 23.75 17.65 3.70
C GLU A 109 22.41 17.21 4.30
N GLY A 110 22.49 16.71 5.54
CA GLY A 110 21.33 16.38 6.35
C GLY A 110 20.54 17.62 6.81
N PRO A 111 19.27 17.47 7.21
CA PRO A 111 18.41 18.59 7.56
C PRO A 111 18.90 19.42 8.74
N LEU A 112 19.46 18.78 9.77
CA LEU A 112 20.04 19.46 10.94
C LEU A 112 21.31 20.26 10.60
N ALA A 113 22.16 19.71 9.73
CA ALA A 113 23.36 20.42 9.27
C ALA A 113 22.98 21.65 8.44
N TYR A 114 22.02 21.49 7.53
CA TYR A 114 21.51 22.61 6.73
C TYR A 114 20.85 23.69 7.58
N ALA A 115 20.04 23.30 8.57
CA ALA A 115 19.41 24.23 9.50
C ALA A 115 20.45 25.01 10.32
N ARG A 116 21.50 24.34 10.82
CA ARG A 116 22.62 25.00 11.50
C ARG A 116 23.34 25.99 10.60
N ARG A 117 23.66 25.61 9.35
CA ARG A 117 24.29 26.51 8.39
C ARG A 117 23.41 27.72 8.07
N ALA A 118 22.10 27.52 7.94
CA ALA A 118 21.13 28.60 7.75
C ALA A 118 21.08 29.53 8.97
N ALA A 119 21.10 28.97 10.18
CA ALA A 119 21.12 29.74 11.42
C ALA A 119 22.40 30.59 11.56
N SER A 120 23.56 30.09 11.11
CA SER A 120 24.81 30.86 11.07
C SER A 120 24.75 32.01 10.05
N ARG A 121 24.07 31.82 8.90
CA ARG A 121 23.92 32.85 7.87
C ARG A 121 22.98 33.97 8.29
N TRP A 122 21.92 33.64 9.03
CA TRP A 122 20.91 34.59 9.51
C TRP A 122 20.68 34.45 11.03
N PRO A 123 21.57 35.02 11.87
CA PRO A 123 21.52 34.86 13.32
C PRO A 123 20.20 35.30 13.96
N GLN A 124 19.55 36.34 13.40
CA GLN A 124 18.26 36.84 13.89
C GLN A 124 17.10 35.83 13.84
N TRP A 125 17.23 34.75 13.04
CA TRP A 125 16.25 33.66 12.95
C TRP A 125 16.86 32.31 13.33
N SER A 126 17.98 32.31 14.04
CA SER A 126 18.76 31.11 14.34
C SER A 126 17.93 30.05 15.07
N GLU A 127 17.28 30.42 16.18
CA GLU A 127 16.41 29.53 16.95
C GLU A 127 15.28 28.96 16.10
N LEU A 128 14.65 29.80 15.27
CA LEU A 128 13.52 29.38 14.43
C LEU A 128 13.98 28.39 13.35
N LEU A 129 15.14 28.62 12.72
CA LEU A 129 15.71 27.73 11.71
C LEU A 129 16.15 26.40 12.30
N GLN A 130 16.78 26.41 13.48
CA GLN A 130 17.17 25.20 14.20
C GLN A 130 15.93 24.37 14.58
N ARG A 131 14.90 25.01 15.16
CA ARG A 131 13.64 24.36 15.54
C ARG A 131 12.94 23.71 14.35
N ILE A 132 12.95 24.36 13.18
CA ILE A 132 12.41 23.78 11.95
C ILE A 132 13.21 22.55 11.53
N GLY A 133 14.54 22.63 11.56
CA GLY A 133 15.43 21.50 11.26
C GLY A 133 15.16 20.30 12.16
N GLU A 134 15.05 20.52 13.47
CA GLU A 134 14.76 19.50 14.48
C GLU A 134 13.38 18.88 14.30
N THR A 135 12.34 19.71 14.12
CA THR A 135 10.97 19.23 13.92
C THR A 135 10.87 18.38 12.67
N TYR A 136 11.53 18.79 11.57
CA TYR A 136 11.57 18.00 10.34
C TYR A 136 12.39 16.72 10.50
N ALA A 137 13.53 16.76 11.20
CA ALA A 137 14.33 15.56 11.47
C ALA A 137 13.54 14.54 12.31
N ALA A 138 12.81 14.99 13.34
CA ALA A 138 11.93 14.15 14.13
C ALA A 138 10.78 13.56 13.31
N LEU A 139 10.15 14.34 12.41
CA LEU A 139 9.11 13.84 11.50
C LEU A 139 9.62 12.82 10.48
N ARG A 140 10.91 12.91 10.09
CA ARG A 140 11.50 12.09 9.02
C ARG A 140 12.20 10.84 9.54
N TYR A 141 12.86 10.92 10.69
CA TYR A 141 13.71 9.88 11.26
C TYR A 141 13.28 9.45 12.66
N GLY A 142 12.32 10.13 13.27
CA GLY A 142 11.78 9.76 14.57
C GLY A 142 10.71 8.66 14.48
N PRO A 143 10.38 8.04 15.62
CA PRO A 143 9.32 7.04 15.71
C PRO A 143 7.95 7.67 15.45
N ASP A 144 7.03 6.86 14.91
CA ASP A 144 5.63 7.27 14.73
C ASP A 144 4.89 7.08 16.06
N ASP A 145 4.64 8.19 16.76
CA ASP A 145 4.04 8.25 18.09
C ASP A 145 2.61 8.81 18.07
N GLY A 146 1.98 8.87 16.88
CA GLY A 146 0.65 9.45 16.70
C GLY A 146 0.59 10.98 16.79
N ALA A 147 1.69 11.66 17.15
CA ALA A 147 1.77 13.13 17.19
C ALA A 147 2.22 13.74 15.85
N ARG A 148 2.26 12.94 14.77
CA ARG A 148 2.75 13.33 13.45
C ARG A 148 2.05 14.57 12.89
N ASP A 149 0.72 14.60 12.94
CA ASP A 149 -0.06 15.72 12.38
C ASP A 149 0.15 17.02 13.17
N GLN A 150 0.27 16.94 14.50
CA GLN A 150 0.58 18.08 15.36
C GLN A 150 1.96 18.66 15.05
N ARG A 151 2.96 17.80 14.85
CA ARG A 151 4.32 18.19 14.45
C ARG A 151 4.34 18.81 13.05
N ILE A 152 3.56 18.29 12.11
CA ILE A 152 3.41 18.91 10.77
C ILE A 152 2.79 20.30 10.87
N ALA A 153 1.77 20.49 11.70
CA ALA A 153 1.16 21.80 11.94
C ALA A 153 2.15 22.78 12.58
N ALA A 154 2.93 22.32 13.58
CA ALA A 154 3.99 23.11 14.20
C ALA A 154 5.07 23.53 13.19
N LEU A 155 5.55 22.60 12.37
CA LEU A 155 6.53 22.86 11.31
C LEU A 155 6.01 23.93 10.33
N ARG A 156 4.75 23.81 9.91
CA ARG A 156 4.11 24.81 9.03
C ARG A 156 4.07 26.19 9.68
N LYS A 157 3.69 26.27 10.96
CA LYS A 157 3.63 27.54 11.71
C LYS A 157 5.02 28.18 11.81
N SER A 158 6.06 27.41 12.13
CA SER A 158 7.44 27.91 12.21
C SER A 158 7.95 28.41 10.85
N ILE A 159 7.67 27.70 9.75
CA ILE A 159 8.05 28.14 8.40
C ILE A 159 7.30 29.41 7.97
N ALA A 160 6.05 29.57 8.40
CA ALA A 160 5.26 30.77 8.11
C ALA A 160 5.78 32.00 8.88
N ALA A 161 6.33 31.82 10.08
CA ALA A 161 6.94 32.88 10.88
C ALA A 161 8.27 33.41 10.30
N LEU A 162 8.98 32.63 9.49
CA LEU A 162 10.17 33.11 8.78
C LEU A 162 9.80 34.16 7.72
N PRO A 163 10.62 35.22 7.52
CA PRO A 163 10.37 36.25 6.53
C PRO A 163 10.72 35.81 5.10
N ARG A 164 10.09 36.43 4.08
CA ARG A 164 10.14 35.96 2.67
C ARG A 164 11.58 35.96 2.15
N GLY A 165 11.94 35.00 1.28
CA GLY A 165 13.33 34.85 0.83
C GLY A 165 13.95 36.11 0.18
N ARG A 166 13.11 37.05 -0.28
CA ARG A 166 13.55 38.37 -0.79
C ARG A 166 14.11 39.28 0.31
N THR A 167 13.59 39.22 1.53
CA THR A 167 14.07 40.02 2.68
C THR A 167 15.30 39.40 3.36
N MET A 168 15.71 38.22 2.94
CA MET A 168 16.88 37.51 3.46
C MET A 168 18.12 37.67 2.57
N ARG A 169 17.99 38.37 1.43
CA ARG A 169 19.07 38.61 0.47
C ARG A 169 20.00 39.76 0.86
N SER A 170 19.56 40.64 1.76
CA SER A 170 20.29 41.80 2.26
C SER A 170 21.32 41.39 3.31
#